data_AF-A0A1D7U0U0-F1
#
_entry.id   AF-A0A1D7U0U0-F1
#
_cell.length_a   1.000
_cell.length_b   1.000
_cell.length_c   1.000
_cell.angle_alpha   90.00
_cell.angle_beta   90.00
_cell.angle_gamma   90.00
#
_symmetry.space_group_name_H-M   'P 1'
#
loop_
_entity.id
_entity.type
_entity.pdbx_description
1 polymer ?
#
loop_
_entity_poly.entity_id
_entity_poly.type
_entity_poly.pdbx_seq_one_letter_code
_entity_poly.pdbx_strand_id
1 'polypeptide(L)' 'MISTWSEEWKRECEVAYLLSLPLPQRNALLDGVTGGSHDERGIKRTRGVAEVAALRAQIARLAEIQKRG' A
#
# COMPACT_ATOMS: atom_id res chain seq x y z
N MET A 1 -17.27 -10.89 16.37
CA MET A 1 -17.66 -9.88 15.35
C MET A 1 -16.51 -8.89 15.28
N ILE A 2 -15.58 -9.07 14.33
CA ILE A 2 -14.45 -8.14 14.16
C ILE A 2 -15.04 -6.87 13.57
N SER A 3 -15.03 -5.78 14.34
CA SER A 3 -15.56 -4.49 13.91
C SER A 3 -14.81 -4.03 12.66
N THR A 4 -15.54 -3.90 11.54
CA THR A 4 -15.02 -3.43 10.24
C THR A 4 -14.23 -2.13 10.37
N TRP A 5 -14.61 -1.28 11.34
CA TRP A 5 -13.91 -0.07 11.75
C TRP A 5 -12.42 -0.25 12.06
N SER A 6 -12.02 -1.34 12.71
CA SER A 6 -10.60 -1.56 13.04
C SER A 6 -9.76 -1.91 11.81
N GLU A 7 -10.37 -2.55 10.81
CA GLU A 7 -9.69 -2.94 9.57
C GLU A 7 -9.62 -1.76 8.61
N GLU A 8 -10.67 -0.94 8.55
CA GLU A 8 -10.65 0.33 7.82
C GLU A 8 -9.60 1.29 8.37
N TRP A 9 -9.49 1.42 9.70
CA TRP A 9 -8.46 2.25 10.32
C TRP A 9 -7.03 1.75 10.02
N LYS A 10 -6.79 0.44 10.08
CA LYS A 10 -5.49 -0.13 9.67
C LYS A 10 -5.20 0.12 8.20
N ARG A 11 -6.21 0.06 7.34
CA ARG A 11 -6.10 0.36 5.90
C ARG A 11 -5.66 1.80 5.68
N GLU A 12 -6.28 2.75 6.37
CA GLU A 12 -5.92 4.17 6.29
C GLU A 12 -4.48 4.42 6.74
N CYS A 13 -4.05 3.83 7.87
CA CYS A 13 -2.67 3.92 8.34
C CYS A 13 -1.68 3.31 7.33
N GLU A 14 -2.00 2.16 6.73
CA GLU A 14 -1.16 1.51 5.73
C GLU A 14 -1.00 2.38 4.47
N VAL A 15 -2.09 2.99 3.98
CA VAL A 15 -2.06 3.89 2.83
C VAL A 15 -1.25 5.16 3.12
N ALA A 16 -1.42 5.75 4.31
CA ALA A 16 -0.66 6.93 4.73
C ALA A 16 0.84 6.62 4.86
N TYR A 17 1.19 5.48 5.45
CA TYR A 17 2.57 5.00 5.52
C TYR A 17 3.16 4.80 4.12
N LEU A 18 2.46 4.11 3.21
CA LEU A 18 2.94 3.91 1.85
C LEU A 18 3.13 5.24 1.12
N LEU A 19 2.24 6.22 1.35
CA LEU A 19 2.33 7.55 0.76
C LEU A 19 3.54 8.37 1.25
N SER A 20 4.02 8.15 2.48
CA SER A 20 5.20 8.86 3.00
C SER A 20 6.52 8.34 2.44
N LEU A 21 6.54 7.12 1.90
CA LEU A 21 7.74 6.53 1.32
C LEU A 21 8.07 7.10 -0.08
N PRO A 22 9.36 7.19 -0.45
CA PRO A 22 9.79 7.47 -1.82
C PRO A 22 9.20 6.48 -2.82
N LEU A 23 8.89 6.95 -4.04
CA LEU A 23 8.27 6.13 -5.08
C LEU A 23 8.99 4.80 -5.36
N PRO A 24 10.34 4.73 -5.44
CA PRO A 24 11.04 3.45 -5.65
C PRO A 24 10.82 2.45 -4.50
N GLN A 25 10.88 2.93 -3.26
CA GLN A 25 10.70 2.10 -2.07
C GLN A 25 9.26 1.61 -1.93
N ARG A 26 8.28 2.47 -2.24
CA ARG A 26 6.86 2.11 -2.29
C ARG A 26 6.59 1.03 -3.32
N ASN A 27 7.15 1.16 -4.53
CA ASN A 27 6.98 0.15 -5.57
C ASN A 27 7.63 -1.19 -5.18
N ALA A 28 8.81 -1.16 -4.56
CA ALA A 28 9.44 -2.38 -4.03
C ALA A 28 8.57 -3.07 -2.97
N LEU A 29 7.94 -2.34 -2.06
CA LEU A 29 7.00 -2.90 -1.08
C LEU A 29 5.71 -3.43 -1.71
N LEU A 30 5.16 -2.74 -2.71
CA LEU A 30 3.92 -3.14 -3.38
C LEU A 30 4.13 -4.37 -4.27
N ASP A 31 5.09 -4.32 -5.18
CA ASP A 31 5.28 -5.34 -6.22
C ASP A 31 6.30 -6.42 -5.83
N GLY A 32 7.16 -6.14 -4.85
CA GLY A 32 8.33 -6.95 -4.51
C GLY A 32 9.54 -6.60 -5.38
N VAL A 33 10.73 -6.97 -4.89
CA VAL A 33 11.98 -6.82 -5.64
C VAL A 33 12.25 -8.11 -6.42
N THR A 34 12.48 -7.97 -7.73
CA THR A 34 12.84 -9.13 -8.57
C THR A 34 14.25 -9.59 -8.21
N GLY A 35 14.38 -10.87 -7.83
CA GLY A 35 15.65 -11.45 -7.36
C GLY A 35 15.91 -11.27 -5.86
N GLY A 36 14.99 -10.64 -5.13
CA GLY A 36 15.08 -10.52 -3.68
C GLY A 36 14.78 -11.82 -2.92
N SER A 37 15.14 -11.84 -1.64
CA SER A 37 14.88 -12.96 -0.72
C SER A 37 13.37 -13.19 -0.52
N HIS A 38 12.99 -14.27 0.18
CA HIS A 38 11.60 -14.58 0.51
C HIS A 38 10.86 -13.40 1.19
N ASP A 39 11.57 -12.54 1.92
CA ASP A 39 11.01 -11.38 2.59
C ASP A 39 10.78 -10.17 1.67
N GLU A 40 11.37 -10.14 0.48
CA GLU A 40 11.27 -9.03 -0.49
C GLU A 40 10.17 -9.24 -1.53
N ARG A 41 9.28 -10.19 -1.29
CA ARG A 41 8.23 -10.62 -2.22
C ARG A 41 7.07 -9.62 -2.39
N GLY A 42 7.02 -8.58 -1.55
CA GLY A 42 6.04 -7.50 -1.62
C GLY A 42 4.59 -7.89 -1.34
N ILE A 43 3.73 -6.88 -1.22
CA ILE A 43 2.29 -7.04 -0.93
C ILE A 43 1.57 -7.80 -2.05
N LYS A 44 2.01 -7.66 -3.30
CA LYS A 44 1.44 -8.35 -4.46
C LYS A 44 1.44 -9.87 -4.33
N ARG A 45 2.47 -10.45 -3.73
CA ARG A 45 2.56 -11.91 -3.59
C ARG A 45 1.72 -12.44 -2.43
N THR A 46 1.59 -11.68 -1.35
CA THR A 46 0.86 -12.10 -0.15
C THR A 46 -0.63 -11.81 -0.24
N ARG A 47 -1.02 -10.67 -0.82
CA ARG A 47 -2.42 -10.19 -0.90
C ARG A 47 -2.99 -10.16 -2.32
N GLY A 48 -2.15 -10.38 -3.33
CA GLY A 48 -2.56 -10.46 -4.72
C GLY A 48 -2.56 -9.11 -5.46
N VAL A 49 -2.74 -9.19 -6.78
CA VAL A 49 -2.68 -8.05 -7.70
C VAL A 49 -3.85 -7.07 -7.46
N ALA A 50 -5.05 -7.59 -7.17
CA ALA A 50 -6.24 -6.77 -6.94
C ALA A 50 -6.07 -5.84 -5.72
N GLU A 51 -5.50 -6.37 -4.64
CA GLU A 51 -5.24 -5.59 -3.42
C GLU A 51 -4.19 -4.51 -3.64
N VAL A 52 -3.12 -4.81 -4.38
CA VAL A 52 -2.12 -3.80 -4.76
C VAL A 52 -2.73 -2.71 -5.64
N ALA A 53 -3.62 -3.06 -6.58
CA ALA A 53 -4.32 -2.08 -7.39
C ALA A 53 -5.21 -1.16 -6.54
N ALA A 54 -5.95 -1.72 -5.57
CA ALA A 54 -6.76 -0.96 -4.63
C ALA A 54 -5.90 0.00 -3.77
N LEU A 55 -4.77 -0.48 -3.24
CA LEU A 55 -3.84 0.36 -2.49
C LEU A 55 -3.28 1.51 -3.35
N ARG A 56 -2.88 1.23 -4.60
CA ARG A 56 -2.40 2.27 -5.53
C ARG A 56 -3.46 3.34 -5.79
N ALA A 57 -4.72 2.94 -5.97
CA ALA A 57 -5.83 3.88 -6.16
C ALA A 57 -6.07 4.76 -4.92
N GLN A 58 -6.03 4.16 -3.72
CA GLN A 58 -6.19 4.91 -2.45
C GLN A 58 -5.03 5.89 -2.22
N ILE A 59 -3.79 5.45 -2.47
CA ILE A 59 -2.60 6.31 -2.39
C ILE A 59 -2.70 7.49 -3.36
N ALA A 60 -3.12 7.25 -4.62
CA ALA A 60 -3.29 8.29 -5.61
C ALA A 60 -4.36 9.31 -5.17
N ARG A 61 -5.50 8.85 -4.64
CA ARG A 61 -6.56 9.71 -4.10
C ARG A 61 -6.02 10.58 -2.95
N LEU A 62 -5.30 9.99 -2.01
CA LEU A 62 -4.76 10.72 -0.85
C LEU A 62 -3.68 11.74 -1.26
N ALA A 63 -2.82 11.39 -2.21
CA ALA A 63 -1.82 12.31 -2.76
C ALA A 63 -2.48 13.52 -3.43
N GLU A 64 -3.58 13.33 -4.16
CA GLU A 64 -4.33 14.43 -4.77
C GLU A 64 -4.99 15.34 -3.73
N ILE A 65 -5.48 14.77 -2.62
CA ILE A 65 -6.02 15.57 -1.50
C ILE A 65 -4.91 16.41 -0.86
N GLN A 66 -3.73 15.82 -0.59
CA GLN A 66 -2.59 16.55 0.00
C GLN A 66 -2.07 17.69 -0.88
N LYS A 67 -2.11 17.55 -2.21
CA LYS A 67 -1.71 18.64 -3.13
C LYS A 67 -2.69 19.82 -3.14
N ARG A 68 -3.94 19.60 -2.75
CA ARG A 68 -5.03 20.61 -2.80
C ARG A 68 -5.22 21.35 -1.48
N GLY A 69 -4.69 20.82 -0.39
CA GLY A 69 -4.75 21.44 0.94
C GLY A 69 -3.45 22.13 1.30
#